data_AF-D4CSE8-F1
#
_entry.id   AF-D4CSE8-F1
#
_cell.length_a   1.000
_cell.length_b   1.000
_cell.length_c   1.000
_cell.angle_alpha   90.00
_cell.angle_beta   90.00
_cell.angle_gamma   90.00
#
_symmetry.space_group_name_H-M   'P 1'
#
loop_
_entity.id
_entity.type
_entity.pdbx_description
1 polymer ?
#
loop_
_entity_poly.entity_id
_entity_poly.type
_entity_poly.pdbx_seq_one_letter_code
_entity_poly.pdbx_strand_id
1 'polypeptide(L)'
;MSGHSKWNNIQHRKGAQDKKRAKLFTKFGRELTIAAKEGGSDPNFNPRLRLAIEKAKAGNMPKDILERAIKKGSGELEGVDFTEMRYEGYGPAGTAFIVEAVTDNKNRTASEMRMTFSRKDGNLGADGAVSWMFKKKGIITVKSEGIDTDEFMMAALEAGAEDVEETDGVFEVTTEYTEFQTVLENLKNAGYQYEDAEITMIPENTVEITDLETAKKVMALYDALEDLDDSQNVYSNFDISDEILEQLD
;
A
#
# COMPACT_ATOMS: atom_id res chain seq x y z
N MET A 1 14.28 -18.99 7.37
CA MET A 1 12.81 -18.89 7.36
C MET A 1 12.52 -17.95 6.23
N SER A 2 12.03 -18.49 5.12
CA SER A 2 11.64 -17.76 3.92
C SER A 2 10.47 -16.88 4.30
N GLY A 3 10.73 -15.60 4.55
CA GLY A 3 9.69 -14.60 4.69
C GLY A 3 8.98 -14.52 3.35
N HIS A 4 7.72 -14.96 3.32
CA HIS A 4 6.90 -14.84 2.12
C HIS A 4 6.78 -13.36 1.80
N SER A 5 7.37 -12.94 0.67
CA SER A 5 7.36 -11.54 0.27
C SER A 5 5.91 -11.08 0.15
N LYS A 6 5.65 -9.86 0.62
CA LYS A 6 4.34 -9.20 0.57
C LYS A 6 3.76 -9.20 -0.86
N TRP A 7 4.64 -9.30 -1.86
CA TRP A 7 4.34 -9.39 -3.29
C TRP A 7 3.50 -10.62 -3.67
N ASN A 8 3.83 -11.83 -3.20
CA ASN A 8 3.08 -13.05 -3.54
C ASN A 8 1.65 -13.01 -2.98
N ASN A 9 1.50 -12.57 -1.73
CA ASN A 9 0.20 -12.47 -1.05
C ASN A 9 -0.75 -11.47 -1.75
N ILE A 10 -0.22 -10.46 -2.46
CA ILE A 10 -0.99 -9.43 -3.16
C ILE A 10 -1.20 -9.77 -4.65
N GLN A 11 -0.23 -10.41 -5.32
CA GLN A 11 -0.29 -10.79 -6.74
C GLN A 11 -1.45 -11.74 -7.06
N HIS A 12 -1.71 -12.73 -6.19
CA HIS A 12 -2.69 -13.80 -6.48
C HIS A 12 -4.14 -13.30 -6.63
N ARG A 13 -4.52 -12.11 -6.17
CA ARG A 13 -5.95 -11.69 -6.10
C ARG A 13 -6.37 -10.48 -6.96
N LYS A 14 -5.83 -10.38 -8.18
CA LYS A 14 -6.35 -9.48 -9.23
C LYS A 14 -7.49 -10.11 -10.06
N GLY A 15 -8.70 -10.19 -9.49
CA GLY A 15 -9.94 -10.53 -10.23
C GLY A 15 -11.13 -9.60 -9.96
N ALA A 16 -11.87 -9.20 -11.00
CA ALA A 16 -12.95 -8.18 -11.13
C ALA A 16 -12.49 -6.78 -11.58
N GLN A 17 -12.05 -6.67 -12.85
CA GLN A 17 -11.38 -5.48 -13.42
C GLN A 17 -12.17 -4.16 -13.33
N ASP A 18 -13.49 -4.14 -13.57
CA ASP A 18 -14.19 -2.86 -13.73
C ASP A 18 -14.58 -2.17 -12.43
N LYS A 19 -15.14 -2.91 -11.47
CA LYS A 19 -15.49 -2.37 -10.13
C LYS A 19 -14.21 -2.00 -9.37
N LYS A 20 -13.17 -2.82 -9.46
CA LYS A 20 -11.86 -2.52 -8.89
C LYS A 20 -11.25 -1.28 -9.52
N ARG A 21 -11.40 -1.07 -10.84
CA ARG A 21 -10.88 0.12 -11.54
C ARG A 21 -11.58 1.41 -11.14
N ALA A 22 -12.92 1.43 -11.06
CA ALA A 22 -13.66 2.62 -10.63
C ALA A 22 -13.24 3.03 -9.20
N LYS A 23 -13.12 2.04 -8.31
CA LYS A 23 -12.66 2.26 -6.95
C LYS A 23 -11.20 2.74 -6.87
N LEU A 24 -10.33 2.16 -7.69
CA LEU A 24 -8.94 2.56 -7.79
C LEU A 24 -8.80 4.02 -8.23
N PHE A 25 -9.62 4.47 -9.17
CA PHE A 25 -9.66 5.89 -9.57
C PHE A 25 -10.12 6.80 -8.45
N THR A 26 -11.08 6.36 -7.63
CA THR A 26 -11.47 7.12 -6.43
C THR A 26 -10.32 7.24 -5.44
N LYS A 27 -9.57 6.15 -5.18
CA LYS A 27 -8.38 6.17 -4.32
C LYS A 27 -7.30 7.12 -4.86
N PHE A 28 -6.93 6.98 -6.14
CA PHE A 28 -5.97 7.88 -6.79
C PHE A 28 -6.42 9.35 -6.76
N GLY A 29 -7.70 9.63 -7.03
CA GLY A 29 -8.22 10.99 -6.99
C GLY A 29 -8.09 11.63 -5.61
N ARG A 30 -8.33 10.86 -4.54
CA ARG A 30 -8.16 11.31 -3.15
C ARG A 30 -6.69 11.54 -2.80
N GLU A 31 -5.81 10.61 -3.15
CA GLU A 31 -4.37 10.75 -2.90
C GLU A 31 -3.78 11.96 -3.66
N LEU A 32 -4.14 12.15 -4.93
CA LEU A 32 -3.74 13.33 -5.71
C LEU A 32 -4.23 14.65 -5.07
N THR A 33 -5.47 14.65 -4.56
CA THR A 33 -6.06 15.82 -3.90
C THR A 33 -5.31 16.15 -2.61
N ILE A 34 -5.01 15.15 -1.77
CA ILE A 34 -4.28 15.34 -0.51
C ILE A 34 -2.84 15.76 -0.77
N ALA A 35 -2.13 15.04 -1.64
CA ALA A 35 -0.76 15.35 -1.96
C ALA A 35 -0.62 16.81 -2.46
N ALA A 36 -1.53 17.25 -3.33
CA ALA A 36 -1.55 18.64 -3.82
C ALA A 36 -1.94 19.66 -2.73
N LYS A 37 -2.83 19.30 -1.79
CA LYS A 37 -3.22 20.14 -0.65
C LYS A 37 -2.07 20.38 0.32
N GLU A 38 -1.26 19.36 0.59
CA GLU A 38 -0.18 19.42 1.59
C GLU A 38 1.12 20.00 1.02
N GLY A 39 1.50 19.61 -0.20
CA GLY A 39 2.80 19.94 -0.80
C GLY A 39 2.74 20.87 -2.01
N GLY A 40 1.55 21.35 -2.38
CA GLY A 40 1.33 22.17 -3.58
C GLY A 40 1.17 21.35 -4.86
N SER A 41 0.72 22.01 -5.95
CA SER A 41 0.35 21.37 -7.23
C SER A 41 1.51 21.06 -8.18
N ASP A 42 2.74 21.49 -7.87
CA ASP A 42 3.90 21.24 -8.73
C ASP A 42 4.63 19.95 -8.31
N PRO A 43 4.58 18.86 -9.14
CA PRO A 43 5.24 17.60 -8.81
C PRO A 43 6.78 17.67 -8.80
N ASN A 44 7.40 18.74 -9.31
CA ASN A 44 8.85 18.93 -9.20
C ASN A 44 9.26 19.25 -7.75
N PHE A 45 8.40 19.95 -7.01
CA PHE A 45 8.64 20.33 -5.62
C PHE A 45 7.83 19.49 -4.61
N ASN A 46 7.00 18.57 -5.10
CA ASN A 46 6.15 17.71 -4.29
C ASN A 46 6.36 16.22 -4.66
N PRO A 47 7.27 15.52 -3.96
CA PRO A 47 7.56 14.11 -4.23
C PRO A 47 6.36 13.17 -4.01
N ARG A 48 5.51 13.44 -3.01
CA ARG A 48 4.26 12.67 -2.77
C ARG A 48 3.33 12.77 -3.96
N LEU A 49 3.14 13.98 -4.49
CA LEU A 49 2.31 14.21 -5.68
C LEU A 49 2.91 13.55 -6.93
N ARG A 50 4.23 13.59 -7.11
CA ARG A 50 4.91 12.92 -8.22
C ARG A 50 4.61 11.42 -8.24
N LEU A 51 4.76 10.75 -7.10
CA LEU A 51 4.44 9.32 -6.96
C LEU A 51 2.96 9.04 -7.23
N ALA A 52 2.07 9.86 -6.67
CA ALA A 52 0.63 9.73 -6.89
C ALA A 52 0.25 9.86 -8.38
N ILE A 53 0.89 10.77 -9.11
CA ILE A 53 0.72 10.95 -10.56
C ILE A 53 1.21 9.71 -11.32
N GLU A 54 2.38 9.17 -10.96
CA GLU A 54 2.92 7.96 -11.60
C GLU A 54 2.00 6.76 -11.39
N LYS A 55 1.55 6.51 -10.15
CA LYS A 55 0.59 5.44 -9.83
C LYS A 55 -0.73 5.60 -10.56
N ALA A 56 -1.28 6.83 -10.59
CA ALA A 56 -2.52 7.11 -11.32
C ALA A 56 -2.39 6.84 -12.83
N LYS A 57 -1.26 7.23 -13.44
CA LYS A 57 -0.96 6.94 -14.85
C LYS A 57 -0.79 5.44 -15.10
N ALA A 58 -0.07 4.72 -14.25
CA ALA A 58 0.11 3.27 -14.35
C ALA A 58 -1.23 2.53 -14.26
N GLY A 59 -2.16 3.01 -13.43
CA GLY A 59 -3.54 2.51 -13.39
C GLY A 59 -4.44 2.96 -14.55
N ASN A 60 -3.91 3.64 -15.57
CA ASN A 60 -4.64 4.17 -16.72
C ASN A 60 -5.74 5.18 -16.35
N MET A 61 -5.51 6.02 -15.34
CA MET A 61 -6.40 7.16 -15.04
C MET A 61 -6.34 8.18 -16.18
N PRO A 62 -7.49 8.63 -16.73
CA PRO A 62 -7.54 9.72 -17.70
C PRO A 62 -6.88 11.00 -17.19
N LYS A 63 -6.09 11.65 -18.05
CA LYS A 63 -5.32 12.85 -17.71
C LYS A 63 -6.19 13.99 -17.17
N ASP A 64 -7.39 14.18 -17.71
CA ASP A 64 -8.34 15.21 -17.27
C ASP A 64 -8.88 14.98 -15.86
N ILE A 65 -9.07 13.71 -15.47
CA ILE A 65 -9.50 13.32 -14.11
C ILE A 65 -8.35 13.59 -13.12
N LEU A 66 -7.13 13.20 -13.48
CA LEU A 66 -5.93 13.44 -12.69
C LEU A 66 -5.71 14.94 -12.45
N GLU A 67 -5.72 15.76 -13.51
CA GLU A 67 -5.54 17.21 -13.41
C GLU A 67 -6.64 17.86 -12.55
N ARG A 68 -7.89 17.38 -12.67
CA ARG A 68 -9.00 17.88 -11.86
C ARG A 68 -8.80 17.58 -10.37
N ALA A 69 -8.27 16.42 -10.01
CA ALA A 69 -7.97 16.08 -8.62
C ALA A 69 -6.90 17.01 -8.03
N ILE A 70 -5.82 17.27 -8.78
CA ILE A 70 -4.74 18.19 -8.36
C ILE A 70 -5.28 19.62 -8.18
N LYS A 71 -6.12 20.09 -9.11
CA LYS A 71 -6.74 21.43 -9.02
C LYS A 71 -7.68 21.57 -7.83
N LYS A 72 -8.41 20.52 -7.46
CA LYS A 72 -9.22 20.50 -6.23
C LYS A 72 -8.34 20.57 -4.98
N GLY A 73 -7.24 19.81 -4.95
CA GLY A 73 -6.31 19.79 -3.82
C GLY A 73 -5.61 21.13 -3.58
N SER A 74 -5.21 21.80 -4.67
CA SER A 74 -4.54 23.11 -4.63
C SER A 74 -5.48 24.31 -4.41
N GLY A 75 -6.80 24.09 -4.41
CA GLY A 75 -7.80 25.14 -4.22
C GLY A 75 -8.13 25.96 -5.48
N GLU A 76 -7.62 25.58 -6.66
CA GLU A 76 -8.02 26.18 -7.94
C GLU A 76 -9.46 25.85 -8.33
N LEU A 77 -9.98 24.71 -7.85
CA LEU A 77 -11.38 24.31 -7.98
C LEU A 77 -11.98 24.06 -6.61
N GLU A 78 -13.28 24.29 -6.48
CA GLU A 78 -14.03 23.90 -5.29
C GLU A 78 -13.93 22.38 -5.09
N GLY A 79 -13.49 21.99 -3.90
CA GLY A 79 -13.20 20.62 -3.52
C GLY A 79 -13.90 20.24 -2.22
N VAL A 80 -13.97 18.93 -1.99
CA VAL A 80 -14.39 18.39 -0.69
C VAL A 80 -13.19 18.44 0.24
N ASP A 81 -13.39 18.89 1.48
CA ASP A 81 -12.33 18.90 2.48
C ASP A 81 -12.09 17.49 3.02
N PHE A 82 -11.14 16.79 2.39
CA PHE A 82 -10.71 15.48 2.84
C PHE A 82 -9.74 15.59 4.01
N THR A 83 -9.90 14.67 4.97
CA THR A 83 -8.97 14.45 6.07
C THR A 83 -8.43 13.03 6.03
N GLU A 84 -7.13 12.88 6.29
CA GLU A 84 -6.50 11.59 6.54
C GLU A 84 -6.78 11.12 7.97
N MET A 85 -7.13 9.86 8.10
CA MET A 85 -7.40 9.19 9.37
C MET A 85 -6.67 7.85 9.37
N ARG A 86 -6.23 7.40 10.54
CA ARG A 86 -5.68 6.07 10.74
C ARG A 86 -6.55 5.32 11.74
N TYR A 87 -6.88 4.08 11.41
CA TYR A 87 -7.62 3.17 12.27
C TYR A 87 -6.75 1.95 12.54
N GLU A 88 -6.73 1.52 13.77
CA GLU A 88 -5.86 0.44 14.25
C GLU A 88 -6.73 -0.62 14.93
N GLY A 89 -6.43 -1.90 14.73
CA GLY A 89 -7.24 -2.97 15.31
C GLY A 89 -6.60 -4.35 15.21
N TYR A 90 -7.28 -5.31 15.83
CA TYR A 90 -6.91 -6.71 15.78
C TYR A 90 -8.00 -7.51 15.06
N GLY A 91 -7.60 -8.44 14.21
CA GLY A 91 -8.47 -9.38 13.53
C GLY A 91 -8.42 -10.79 14.13
N PRO A 92 -8.95 -11.77 13.39
CA PRO A 92 -8.84 -13.19 13.74
C PRO A 92 -7.39 -13.60 14.01
N ALA A 93 -7.21 -14.58 14.92
CA ALA A 93 -5.90 -15.06 15.37
C ALA A 93 -4.95 -13.98 15.96
N GLY A 94 -5.48 -12.81 16.34
CA GLY A 94 -4.66 -11.74 16.90
C GLY A 94 -3.80 -11.00 15.86
N THR A 95 -4.13 -11.17 14.58
CA THR A 95 -3.49 -10.43 13.48
C THR A 95 -3.73 -8.92 13.63
N ALA A 96 -2.68 -8.13 13.54
CA ALA A 96 -2.75 -6.68 13.62
C ALA A 96 -3.15 -6.08 12.28
N PHE A 97 -3.95 -5.02 12.30
CA PHE A 97 -4.39 -4.26 11.13
C PHE A 97 -4.24 -2.76 11.34
N ILE A 98 -3.69 -2.08 10.34
CA ILE A 98 -3.71 -0.62 10.20
C ILE A 98 -4.47 -0.29 8.92
N VAL A 99 -5.48 0.57 9.03
CA VAL A 99 -6.23 1.10 7.89
C VAL A 99 -6.01 2.60 7.80
N GLU A 100 -5.38 3.03 6.72
CA GLU A 100 -5.31 4.46 6.36
C GLU A 100 -6.54 4.80 5.54
N ALA A 101 -7.26 5.84 5.97
CA ALA A 101 -8.50 6.26 5.37
C ALA A 101 -8.47 7.75 5.01
N VAL A 102 -9.17 8.09 3.95
CA VAL A 102 -9.36 9.47 3.49
C VAL A 102 -10.85 9.72 3.39
N THR A 103 -11.33 10.68 4.19
CA THR A 103 -12.75 10.90 4.38
C THR A 103 -13.10 12.37 4.52
N ASP A 104 -14.32 12.71 4.12
CA ASP A 104 -14.99 13.99 4.36
C ASP A 104 -15.90 13.94 5.61
N ASN A 105 -16.05 12.76 6.22
CA ASN A 105 -16.91 12.53 7.38
C ASN A 105 -16.31 11.48 8.32
N LYS A 106 -15.50 11.98 9.28
CA LYS A 106 -14.80 11.15 10.28
C LYS A 106 -15.75 10.22 11.07
N ASN A 107 -16.96 10.68 11.40
CA ASN A 107 -17.91 9.92 12.21
C ASN A 107 -18.51 8.74 11.44
N ARG A 108 -18.83 8.95 10.15
CA ARG A 108 -19.27 7.87 9.26
C ARG A 108 -18.18 6.81 9.11
N THR A 109 -16.98 7.23 8.75
CA THR A 109 -15.85 6.30 8.54
C THR A 109 -15.50 5.53 9.81
N ALA A 110 -15.44 6.19 10.98
CA ALA A 110 -15.17 5.50 12.24
C ALA A 110 -16.25 4.46 12.60
N SER A 111 -17.51 4.74 12.26
CA SER A 111 -18.62 3.81 12.48
C SER A 111 -18.56 2.62 11.53
N GLU A 112 -18.26 2.85 10.25
CA GLU A 112 -18.06 1.81 9.24
C GLU A 112 -16.88 0.91 9.62
N MET A 113 -15.73 1.48 9.97
CA MET A 113 -14.55 0.71 10.42
C MET A 113 -14.88 -0.19 11.60
N ARG A 114 -15.46 0.36 12.66
CA ARG A 114 -15.85 -0.42 13.85
C ARG A 114 -16.80 -1.56 13.51
N MET A 115 -17.79 -1.29 12.67
CA MET A 115 -18.75 -2.30 12.23
C MET A 115 -18.08 -3.39 11.39
N THR A 116 -17.17 -3.03 10.48
CA THR A 116 -16.44 -4.00 9.64
C THR A 116 -15.56 -4.92 10.47
N PHE A 117 -14.75 -4.38 11.39
CA PHE A 117 -13.98 -5.20 12.33
C PHE A 117 -14.89 -6.14 13.12
N SER A 118 -15.95 -5.61 13.75
CA SER A 118 -16.85 -6.40 14.60
C SER A 118 -17.60 -7.51 13.84
N ARG A 119 -17.93 -7.31 12.56
CA ARG A 119 -18.63 -8.32 11.74
C ARG A 119 -17.70 -9.43 11.21
N LYS A 120 -16.39 -9.23 11.29
CA LYS A 120 -15.37 -10.11 10.74
C LYS A 120 -14.43 -10.65 11.83
N ASP A 121 -15.00 -10.89 13.01
CA ASP A 121 -14.30 -11.45 14.18
C ASP A 121 -13.04 -10.66 14.61
N GLY A 122 -13.06 -9.34 14.41
CA GLY A 122 -12.02 -8.41 14.85
C GLY A 122 -12.56 -7.33 15.79
N ASN A 123 -11.65 -6.46 16.25
CA ASN A 123 -11.97 -5.33 17.09
C ASN A 123 -11.12 -4.11 16.70
N LEU A 124 -11.78 -2.96 16.62
CA LEU A 124 -11.12 -1.67 16.42
C LEU A 124 -10.50 -1.23 17.76
N GLY A 125 -9.19 -1.04 17.76
CA GLY A 125 -8.41 -0.55 18.89
C GLY A 125 -8.41 0.98 19.00
N ALA A 126 -7.67 1.46 20.00
CA ALA A 126 -7.33 2.88 20.12
C ALA A 126 -6.12 3.21 19.21
N ASP A 127 -5.93 4.50 18.94
CA ASP A 127 -4.73 5.00 18.25
C ASP A 127 -3.46 4.51 18.98
N GLY A 128 -2.50 3.96 18.25
CA GLY A 128 -1.28 3.39 18.83
C GLY A 128 -1.37 1.92 19.26
N ALA A 129 -2.52 1.25 19.11
CA ALA A 129 -2.70 -0.14 19.55
C ALA A 129 -1.76 -1.15 18.85
N VAL A 130 -1.46 -0.93 17.56
CA VAL A 130 -0.63 -1.82 16.75
C VAL A 130 0.44 -1.10 15.94
N SER A 131 0.39 0.22 15.80
CA SER A 131 1.33 0.97 14.95
C SER A 131 2.79 0.83 15.34
N TRP A 132 3.08 0.52 16.60
CA TRP A 132 4.44 0.20 17.06
C TRP A 132 5.00 -1.09 16.43
N MET A 133 4.14 -2.00 15.96
CA MET A 133 4.51 -3.25 15.29
C MET A 133 4.91 -3.04 13.83
N PHE A 134 4.78 -1.83 13.26
CA PHE A 134 5.00 -1.57 11.84
C PHE A 134 6.01 -0.45 11.63
N LYS A 135 6.81 -0.56 10.56
CA LYS A 135 7.71 0.49 10.07
C LYS A 135 7.24 1.01 8.73
N LYS A 136 7.24 2.33 8.58
CA LYS A 136 7.03 2.96 7.28
C LYS A 136 8.33 2.87 6.47
N LYS A 137 8.30 2.18 5.34
CA LYS A 137 9.45 1.94 4.46
C LYS A 137 9.06 2.14 3.01
N GLY A 138 10.06 2.39 2.16
CA GLY A 138 9.91 2.27 0.72
C GLY A 138 10.20 0.83 0.28
N ILE A 139 9.41 0.32 -0.65
CA ILE A 139 9.62 -0.99 -1.30
C ILE A 139 9.65 -0.76 -2.80
N ILE A 140 10.68 -1.28 -3.46
CA ILE A 140 10.83 -1.26 -4.92
C ILE A 140 11.03 -2.69 -5.39
N THR A 141 10.18 -3.14 -6.30
CA THR A 141 10.21 -4.51 -6.85
C THR A 141 10.79 -4.48 -8.25
N VAL A 142 11.84 -5.26 -8.50
CA VAL A 142 12.54 -5.37 -9.80
C VAL A 142 12.56 -6.85 -10.21
N LYS A 143 12.29 -7.18 -11.47
CA LYS A 143 12.45 -8.58 -11.94
C LYS A 143 13.92 -8.99 -11.85
N SER A 144 14.22 -10.16 -11.28
CA SER A 144 15.59 -10.66 -11.26
C SER A 144 16.01 -11.34 -12.57
N GLU A 145 15.05 -11.67 -13.43
CA GLU A 145 15.34 -12.32 -14.72
C GLU A 145 16.31 -11.50 -15.58
N GLY A 146 17.48 -12.09 -15.85
CA GLY A 146 18.51 -11.49 -16.70
C GLY A 146 19.37 -10.42 -16.02
N ILE A 147 19.26 -10.26 -14.70
CA ILE A 147 20.08 -9.36 -13.89
C ILE A 147 21.05 -10.19 -13.04
N ASP A 148 22.30 -9.73 -12.92
CA ASP A 148 23.26 -10.34 -12.00
C ASP A 148 22.94 -9.90 -10.56
N THR A 149 22.70 -10.88 -9.68
CA THR A 149 22.27 -10.64 -8.29
C THR A 149 23.27 -9.82 -7.50
N ASP A 150 24.56 -10.15 -7.58
CA ASP A 150 25.60 -9.45 -6.81
C ASP A 150 25.76 -8.00 -7.31
N GLU A 151 25.74 -7.79 -8.64
CA GLU A 151 25.79 -6.46 -9.24
C GLU A 151 24.59 -5.60 -8.84
N PHE A 152 23.38 -6.17 -8.86
CA PHE A 152 22.17 -5.45 -8.49
C PHE A 152 22.14 -5.07 -7.03
N MET A 153 22.46 -6.01 -6.13
CA MET A 153 22.50 -5.74 -4.69
C MET A 153 23.49 -4.62 -4.37
N MET A 154 24.69 -4.63 -4.97
CA MET A 154 25.65 -3.54 -4.80
C MET A 154 25.10 -2.21 -5.29
N ALA A 155 24.52 -2.18 -6.50
CA ALA A 155 23.96 -0.95 -7.06
C ALA A 155 22.80 -0.38 -6.23
N ALA A 156 21.93 -1.24 -5.69
CA ALA A 156 20.83 -0.84 -4.83
C ALA A 156 21.32 -0.28 -3.48
N LEU A 157 22.32 -0.91 -2.86
CA LEU A 157 22.92 -0.41 -1.62
C LEU A 157 23.64 0.93 -1.86
N GLU A 158 24.37 1.08 -2.96
CA GLU A 158 24.99 2.36 -3.35
C GLU A 158 23.94 3.46 -3.64
N ALA A 159 22.76 3.07 -4.11
CA ALA A 159 21.65 3.98 -4.34
C ALA A 159 20.97 4.46 -3.04
N GLY A 160 21.24 3.83 -1.89
CA GLY A 160 20.67 4.14 -0.59
C GLY A 160 19.62 3.13 -0.09
N ALA A 161 19.56 1.93 -0.66
CA ALA A 161 18.73 0.86 -0.10
C ALA A 161 19.22 0.46 1.30
N GLU A 162 18.28 0.12 2.18
CA GLU A 162 18.58 -0.47 3.48
C GLU A 162 18.81 -1.97 3.38
N ASP A 163 18.04 -2.63 2.51
CA ASP A 163 18.09 -4.08 2.33
C ASP A 163 17.63 -4.47 0.92
N VAL A 164 18.09 -5.64 0.47
CA VAL A 164 17.72 -6.23 -0.83
C VAL A 164 17.56 -7.74 -0.65
N GLU A 165 16.37 -8.25 -0.94
CA GLU A 165 16.10 -9.68 -0.91
C GLU A 165 15.71 -10.17 -2.31
N GLU A 166 16.24 -11.32 -2.74
CA GLU A 166 15.77 -12.00 -3.95
C GLU A 166 14.81 -13.12 -3.55
N THR A 167 13.58 -13.07 -4.04
CA THR A 167 12.54 -14.08 -3.77
C THR A 167 11.62 -14.21 -4.97
N ASP A 168 11.32 -15.44 -5.39
CA ASP A 168 10.36 -15.75 -6.46
C ASP A 168 10.58 -15.00 -7.79
N GLY A 169 11.85 -14.81 -8.17
CA GLY A 169 12.22 -14.20 -9.46
C GLY A 169 12.13 -12.67 -9.47
N VAL A 170 12.03 -12.04 -8.30
CA VAL A 170 12.11 -10.59 -8.13
C VAL A 170 13.11 -10.23 -7.03
N PHE A 171 13.72 -9.06 -7.17
CA PHE A 171 14.39 -8.35 -6.09
C PHE A 171 13.39 -7.42 -5.40
N GLU A 172 13.29 -7.53 -4.08
CA GLU A 172 12.60 -6.59 -3.22
C GLU A 172 13.64 -5.69 -2.54
N VAL A 173 13.65 -4.41 -2.92
CA VAL A 173 14.56 -3.40 -2.37
C VAL A 173 13.82 -2.60 -1.31
N THR A 174 14.27 -2.70 -0.07
CA THR A 174 13.74 -1.94 1.07
C THR A 174 14.55 -0.66 1.27
N THR A 175 13.86 0.47 1.53
CA THR A 175 14.48 1.78 1.75
C THR A 175 13.88 2.47 2.96
N GLU A 176 14.61 3.43 3.53
CA GLU A 176 13.96 4.43 4.38
C GLU A 176 12.90 5.19 3.57
N TYR A 177 11.75 5.49 4.17
CA TYR A 177 10.63 6.12 3.44
C TYR A 177 10.98 7.53 2.95
N THR A 178 11.92 8.21 3.63
CA THR A 178 12.43 9.53 3.25
C THR A 178 13.40 9.48 2.09
N GLU A 179 14.05 8.35 1.87
CA GLU A 179 15.06 8.15 0.81
C GLU A 179 14.51 7.43 -0.42
N PHE A 180 13.31 6.85 -0.30
CA PHE A 180 12.62 6.08 -1.35
C PHE A 180 12.73 6.69 -2.75
N GLN A 181 12.43 7.99 -2.91
CA GLN A 181 12.47 8.65 -4.22
C GLN A 181 13.89 8.73 -4.79
N THR A 182 14.88 9.03 -3.93
CA THR A 182 16.29 9.06 -4.32
C THR A 182 16.75 7.68 -4.79
N VAL A 183 16.44 6.63 -4.03
CA VAL A 183 16.80 5.25 -4.38
C VAL A 183 16.15 4.84 -5.70
N LEU A 184 14.84 5.09 -5.86
CA LEU A 184 14.10 4.78 -7.07
C LEU A 184 14.67 5.48 -8.30
N GLU A 185 14.98 6.79 -8.20
CA GLU A 185 15.59 7.54 -9.30
C GLU A 185 16.99 7.04 -9.64
N ASN A 186 17.81 6.70 -8.64
CA ASN A 186 19.15 6.15 -8.83
C ASN A 186 19.12 4.78 -9.53
N LEU A 187 18.25 3.87 -9.10
CA LEU A 187 18.07 2.57 -9.75
C LEU A 187 17.63 2.71 -11.21
N LYS A 188 16.70 3.63 -11.49
CA LYS A 188 16.28 3.94 -12.88
C LYS A 188 17.44 4.49 -13.71
N ASN A 189 18.25 5.37 -13.15
CA ASN A 189 19.41 5.95 -13.83
C ASN A 189 20.53 4.92 -14.08
N ALA A 190 20.64 3.90 -13.22
CA ALA A 190 21.52 2.75 -13.42
C ALA A 190 21.00 1.76 -14.49
N GLY A 191 19.81 1.98 -15.04
CA GLY A 191 19.22 1.18 -16.11
C GLY A 191 18.27 0.09 -15.64
N TYR A 192 17.98 -0.01 -14.34
CA TYR A 192 17.05 -0.99 -13.80
C TYR A 192 15.59 -0.56 -13.99
N GLN A 193 14.76 -1.50 -14.41
CA GLN A 193 13.32 -1.30 -14.55
C GLN A 193 12.61 -1.96 -13.38
N TYR A 194 11.84 -1.17 -12.63
CA TYR A 194 11.00 -1.67 -11.56
C TYR A 194 9.62 -2.08 -12.09
N GLU A 195 9.03 -3.11 -11.50
CA GLU A 195 7.64 -3.52 -11.73
C GLU A 195 6.67 -2.72 -10.86
N ASP A 196 7.05 -2.50 -9.61
CA ASP A 196 6.26 -1.73 -8.65
C ASP A 196 7.16 -0.96 -7.68
N ALA A 197 6.64 0.13 -7.14
CA ALA A 197 7.32 0.97 -6.18
C ALA A 197 6.31 1.67 -5.27
N GLU A 198 6.44 1.47 -3.97
CA GLU A 198 5.52 2.04 -2.99
C GLU A 198 6.18 2.41 -1.67
N ILE A 199 5.59 3.40 -0.99
CA ILE A 199 5.82 3.60 0.43
C ILE A 199 4.72 2.87 1.17
N THR A 200 5.08 1.93 2.03
CA THR A 200 4.16 1.05 2.75
C THR A 200 4.56 0.92 4.22
N MET A 201 3.67 0.33 5.02
CA MET A 201 4.00 -0.17 6.36
C MET A 201 4.39 -1.64 6.28
N ILE A 202 5.55 -2.00 6.85
CA ILE A 202 6.07 -3.36 6.95
C ILE A 202 5.99 -3.79 8.43
N PRO A 203 5.43 -4.96 8.75
CA PRO A 203 5.40 -5.46 10.12
C PRO A 203 6.80 -5.89 10.60
N GLU A 204 7.16 -5.57 11.84
CA GLU A 204 8.39 -6.08 12.47
C GLU A 204 8.30 -7.58 12.79
N ASN A 205 7.10 -8.09 13.03
CA ASN A 205 6.84 -9.51 13.30
C ASN A 205 5.53 -9.93 12.65
N THR A 206 5.50 -11.14 12.10
CA THR A 206 4.32 -11.73 11.48
C THR A 206 3.59 -12.71 12.39
N VAL A 207 2.31 -12.96 12.08
CA VAL A 207 1.47 -13.99 12.69
C VAL A 207 1.19 -15.04 11.62
N GLU A 208 1.85 -16.19 11.76
CA GLU A 208 1.69 -17.32 10.86
C GLU A 208 0.29 -17.95 10.99
N ILE A 209 -0.38 -18.14 9.85
CA ILE A 209 -1.71 -18.73 9.75
C ILE A 209 -1.59 -20.05 9.00
N THR A 210 -1.74 -21.15 9.73
CA THR A 210 -1.45 -22.50 9.23
C THR A 210 -2.70 -23.29 8.82
N ASP A 211 -3.90 -22.72 9.01
CA ASP A 211 -5.17 -23.37 8.69
C ASP A 211 -6.08 -22.53 7.79
N LEU A 212 -6.80 -23.22 6.92
CA LEU A 212 -7.67 -22.62 5.91
C LEU A 212 -8.87 -21.87 6.52
N GLU A 213 -9.38 -22.29 7.69
CA GLU A 213 -10.54 -21.63 8.30
C GLU A 213 -10.17 -20.24 8.84
N THR A 214 -9.03 -20.15 9.53
CA THR A 214 -8.48 -18.89 10.01
C THR A 214 -8.08 -17.98 8.85
N ALA A 215 -7.39 -18.52 7.83
CA ALA A 215 -7.03 -17.77 6.62
C ALA A 215 -8.26 -17.15 5.94
N LYS A 216 -9.37 -17.90 5.81
CA LYS A 216 -10.65 -17.39 5.30
C LYS A 216 -11.17 -16.20 6.11
N LYS A 217 -11.11 -16.26 7.44
CA LYS A 217 -11.60 -15.18 8.31
C LYS A 217 -10.72 -13.94 8.23
N VAL A 218 -9.39 -14.12 8.27
CA VAL A 218 -8.41 -13.03 8.17
C VAL A 218 -8.57 -12.31 6.82
N MET A 219 -8.60 -13.06 5.71
CA MET A 219 -8.79 -12.47 4.39
C MET A 219 -10.17 -11.83 4.23
N ALA A 220 -11.23 -12.42 4.79
CA ALA A 220 -12.56 -11.81 4.76
C ALA A 220 -12.64 -10.47 5.52
N LEU A 221 -11.79 -10.25 6.54
CA LEU A 221 -11.61 -8.95 7.18
C LEU A 221 -10.80 -8.00 6.29
N TYR A 222 -9.65 -8.45 5.78
CA TYR A 222 -8.79 -7.66 4.89
C TYR A 222 -9.58 -7.13 3.69
N ASP A 223 -10.24 -8.02 2.96
CA ASP A 223 -11.05 -7.69 1.78
C ASP A 223 -12.16 -6.69 2.15
N ALA A 224 -12.84 -6.89 3.29
CA ALA A 224 -13.91 -6.01 3.72
C ALA A 224 -13.42 -4.60 4.11
N LEU A 225 -12.23 -4.49 4.70
CA LEU A 225 -11.59 -3.20 5.01
C LEU A 225 -11.08 -2.52 3.74
N GLU A 226 -10.51 -3.28 2.80
CA GLU A 226 -10.12 -2.76 1.50
C GLU A 226 -11.34 -2.29 0.71
N ASP A 227 -12.48 -2.98 0.86
CA ASP A 227 -13.76 -2.72 0.22
C ASP A 227 -14.52 -1.50 0.77
N LEU A 228 -14.12 -0.92 1.90
CA LEU A 228 -14.65 0.37 2.35
C LEU A 228 -14.28 1.50 1.38
N ASP A 229 -15.22 2.42 1.15
CA ASP A 229 -15.00 3.52 0.21
C ASP A 229 -13.87 4.41 0.67
N ASP A 230 -13.83 4.78 1.96
CA ASP A 230 -12.83 5.71 2.52
C ASP A 230 -11.45 5.07 2.75
N SER A 231 -11.35 3.74 2.68
CA SER A 231 -10.08 3.02 2.84
C SER A 231 -9.13 3.37 1.69
N GLN A 232 -7.93 3.82 2.01
CA GLN A 232 -6.84 3.98 1.06
C GLN A 232 -5.97 2.72 1.07
N ASN A 233 -5.37 2.44 2.22
CA ASN A 233 -4.43 1.33 2.40
C ASN A 233 -4.83 0.48 3.62
N VAL A 234 -4.67 -0.83 3.49
CA VAL A 234 -4.82 -1.80 4.57
C VAL A 234 -3.50 -2.53 4.72
N TYR A 235 -2.90 -2.42 5.91
CA TYR A 235 -1.69 -3.13 6.28
C TYR A 235 -2.02 -4.12 7.38
N SER A 236 -1.36 -5.27 7.34
CA SER A 236 -1.53 -6.33 8.32
C SER A 236 -0.22 -7.07 8.53
N ASN A 237 -0.16 -7.85 9.60
CA ASN A 237 1.00 -8.70 9.90
C ASN A 237 0.71 -10.20 9.78
N PHE A 238 -0.40 -10.60 9.15
CA PHE A 238 -0.63 -12.03 8.90
C PHE A 238 0.38 -12.56 7.88
N ASP A 239 0.72 -13.82 8.03
CA ASP A 239 1.53 -14.58 7.08
C ASP A 239 0.80 -15.88 6.76
N ILE A 240 0.35 -16.01 5.51
CA ILE A 240 -0.42 -17.15 5.00
C ILE A 240 0.39 -17.72 3.85
N SER A 241 0.64 -19.04 3.85
CA SER A 241 1.37 -19.67 2.75
C SER A 241 0.59 -19.65 1.44
N ASP A 242 1.31 -19.61 0.31
CA ASP A 242 0.73 -19.64 -1.04
C ASP A 242 -0.20 -20.86 -1.23
N GLU A 243 0.17 -22.02 -0.69
CA GLU A 243 -0.66 -23.25 -0.72
C GLU A 243 -2.04 -23.06 -0.07
N ILE A 244 -2.11 -22.29 1.02
CA ILE A 244 -3.38 -21.99 1.69
C ILE A 244 -4.15 -20.91 0.93
N LEU A 245 -3.46 -19.90 0.39
CA LEU A 245 -4.06 -18.82 -0.40
C LEU A 245 -4.71 -19.36 -1.68
N GLU A 246 -4.07 -20.28 -2.40
CA GLU A 246 -4.63 -20.93 -3.60
C GLU A 246 -5.94 -21.68 -3.32
N GLN A 247 -6.19 -22.09 -2.08
CA GLN A 247 -7.42 -22.75 -1.66
C GLN A 247 -8.55 -21.77 -1.28
N LEU A 248 -8.30 -20.46 -1.30
CA LEU A 248 -9.29 -19.41 -1.00
C LEU A 248 -10.06 -18.92 -2.22
N ASP A 249 -9.64 -19.29 -3.43
CA ASP A 249 -10.24 -18.85 -4.70
C ASP A 249 -11.41 -19.74 -5.19
#